data_AF-A0A9Q5CAD0-F1
#
_entry.id   AF-A0A9Q5CAD0-F1
#
_cell.length_a   1.000
_cell.length_b   1.000
_cell.length_c   1.000
_cell.angle_alpha   90.00
_cell.angle_beta   90.00
_cell.angle_gamma   90.00
#
_symmetry.space_group_name_H-M   'P 1'
#
loop_
_entity.id
_entity.type
_entity.pdbx_description
1 polymer ?
#
loop_
_entity_poly.entity_id
_entity_poly.type
_entity_poly.pdbx_seq_one_letter_code
_entity_poly.pdbx_strand_id
1 'polypeptide(L)'
;MSVDLKPRATEVNQTDFRRAMLDPTRSVPDGLVNPDGSQAEKRFNIYRNNVTHSLATALTEGFPVLVALLGEEFFRQMALVYLRIHPPASQLIMHYGAAMPQFLVGFPGTVHLKYLPDVAKLELALRRAYHAGDGETIDPAELTILSQADLMDAHLTLAPSVEVLSVEHPALAIWEYNMNGGPSPVMAPEDILI
;
A
#
# COMPACT_ATOMS: atom_id res chain seq x y z
N MET A 1 -43.84 -10.44 -37.65
CA MET A 1 -43.78 -9.78 -36.33
C MET A 1 -42.32 -9.51 -36.04
N SER A 2 -41.83 -8.33 -36.41
CA SER A 2 -40.42 -7.94 -36.24
C SER A 2 -40.17 -7.72 -34.76
N VAL A 3 -39.33 -8.56 -34.16
CA VAL A 3 -38.79 -8.32 -32.83
C VAL A 3 -37.75 -7.22 -32.99
N ASP A 4 -38.13 -6.01 -32.62
CA ASP A 4 -37.23 -4.87 -32.52
C ASP A 4 -36.27 -5.14 -31.34
N LEU A 5 -35.16 -5.80 -31.64
CA LEU A 5 -34.04 -5.97 -30.71
C LEU A 5 -33.43 -4.58 -30.49
N LYS A 6 -33.87 -3.90 -29.42
CA LYS A 6 -33.11 -2.77 -28.87
C LYS A 6 -31.64 -3.20 -28.82
N PRO A 7 -30.70 -2.41 -29.40
CA PRO A 7 -29.29 -2.75 -29.32
C PRO A 7 -28.95 -2.95 -27.84
N ARG A 8 -28.37 -4.11 -27.50
CA ARG A 8 -27.84 -4.35 -26.15
C ARG A 8 -26.98 -3.13 -25.82
N ALA A 9 -27.35 -2.40 -24.76
CA ALA A 9 -26.49 -1.37 -24.21
C ALA A 9 -25.10 -2.00 -24.07
N THR A 10 -24.08 -1.34 -24.62
CA THR A 10 -22.69 -1.82 -24.56
C THR A 10 -22.37 -2.15 -23.11
N GLU A 11 -22.26 -3.43 -22.77
CA GLU A 11 -22.03 -3.83 -21.38
C GLU A 11 -20.63 -3.40 -20.97
N VAL A 12 -20.53 -2.48 -20.02
CA VAL A 12 -19.25 -2.04 -19.48
C VAL A 12 -18.70 -3.14 -18.58
N ASN A 13 -17.61 -3.78 -19.02
CA ASN A 13 -16.94 -4.77 -18.19
C ASN A 13 -16.13 -4.12 -17.05
N GLN A 14 -15.85 -4.88 -16.00
CA GLN A 14 -15.13 -4.38 -14.81
C GLN A 14 -13.71 -3.89 -15.13
N THR A 15 -13.04 -4.47 -16.12
CA THR A 15 -11.66 -4.10 -16.49
C THR A 15 -11.63 -2.69 -17.09
N ASP A 16 -12.54 -2.39 -18.01
CA ASP A 16 -12.63 -1.09 -18.67
C ASP A 16 -13.14 -0.03 -17.71
N PHE A 17 -14.10 -0.37 -16.84
CA PHE A 17 -14.53 0.49 -15.74
C PHE A 17 -13.35 0.87 -14.83
N ARG A 18 -12.59 -0.13 -14.33
CA ARG A 18 -11.44 0.09 -13.44
C ARG A 18 -10.36 0.93 -14.11
N ARG A 19 -10.05 0.67 -15.38
CA ARG A 19 -9.05 1.45 -16.14
C ARG A 19 -9.47 2.90 -16.29
N ALA A 20 -10.71 3.16 -16.70
CA ALA A 20 -11.21 4.53 -16.86
C ALA A 20 -11.35 5.27 -15.51
N MET A 21 -11.58 4.54 -14.42
CA MET A 21 -11.65 5.10 -13.08
C MET A 21 -10.28 5.56 -12.56
N LEU A 22 -9.21 4.82 -12.85
CA LEU A 22 -7.85 5.09 -12.36
C LEU A 22 -7.04 6.01 -13.28
N ASP A 23 -7.46 6.17 -14.53
CA ASP A 23 -6.79 7.02 -15.52
C ASP A 23 -7.69 8.22 -15.88
N PRO A 24 -7.35 9.43 -15.41
CA PRO A 24 -8.16 10.62 -15.67
C PRO A 24 -8.16 11.05 -17.14
N THR A 25 -7.23 10.54 -17.96
CA THR A 25 -7.16 10.87 -19.40
C THR A 25 -8.13 10.05 -20.23
N ARG A 26 -8.72 8.99 -19.66
CA ARG A 26 -9.72 8.15 -20.33
C ARG A 26 -11.11 8.74 -20.25
N SER A 27 -11.85 8.61 -21.35
CA SER A 27 -13.28 8.89 -21.41
C SER A 27 -14.07 7.95 -20.51
N VAL A 28 -15.29 8.37 -20.17
CA VAL A 28 -16.24 7.51 -19.45
C VAL A 28 -16.62 6.35 -20.37
N PRO A 29 -16.55 5.09 -19.90
CA PRO A 29 -16.89 3.93 -20.72
C PRO A 29 -18.29 4.02 -21.32
N ASP A 30 -18.41 3.75 -22.61
CA ASP A 30 -19.68 3.74 -23.32
C ASP A 30 -20.62 2.68 -22.73
N GLY A 31 -21.89 3.04 -22.51
CA GLY A 31 -22.88 2.16 -21.87
C GLY A 31 -23.06 2.35 -20.37
N LEU A 32 -22.21 3.16 -19.70
CA LEU A 32 -22.51 3.69 -18.38
C LEU A 32 -23.60 4.77 -18.48
N VAL A 33 -24.83 4.38 -18.16
CA VAL A 33 -25.99 5.26 -18.23
C VAL A 33 -26.60 5.54 -16.87
N ASN A 34 -27.24 6.69 -16.79
CA ASN A 34 -28.08 7.15 -15.71
C ASN A 34 -29.43 6.38 -15.71
N PRO A 35 -30.23 6.44 -14.62
CA PRO A 35 -31.57 5.85 -14.61
C PRO A 35 -32.50 6.39 -15.71
N ASP A 36 -32.24 7.59 -16.23
CA ASP A 36 -32.97 8.20 -17.34
C ASP A 36 -32.42 7.81 -18.73
N GLY A 37 -31.40 6.96 -18.79
CA GLY A 37 -30.77 6.49 -20.03
C GLY A 37 -29.68 7.41 -20.62
N SER A 38 -29.43 8.59 -20.03
CA SER A 38 -28.35 9.49 -20.48
C SER A 38 -26.96 9.01 -20.00
N GLN A 39 -25.87 9.44 -20.67
CA GLN A 39 -24.50 9.07 -20.26
C GLN A 39 -24.21 9.51 -18.81
N ALA A 40 -23.64 8.62 -18.00
CA ALA A 40 -23.38 8.86 -16.58
C ALA A 40 -22.10 9.67 -16.30
N GLU A 41 -21.75 10.62 -17.17
CA GLU A 41 -20.45 11.32 -17.14
C GLU A 41 -20.20 12.05 -15.82
N LYS A 42 -21.15 12.88 -15.37
CA LYS A 42 -21.02 13.63 -14.12
C LYS A 42 -20.87 12.72 -12.90
N ARG A 43 -21.66 11.65 -12.81
CA ARG A 43 -21.61 10.68 -11.70
C ARG A 43 -20.29 9.91 -11.70
N PHE A 44 -19.85 9.46 -12.87
CA PHE A 44 -18.58 8.76 -13.01
C PHE A 44 -17.40 9.64 -12.61
N ASN A 45 -17.40 10.92 -13.02
CA ASN A 45 -16.36 11.88 -12.65
C ASN A 45 -16.29 12.12 -11.13
N ILE A 46 -17.45 12.25 -10.47
CA ILE A 46 -17.51 12.35 -9.00
C ILE A 46 -16.93 11.09 -8.35
N TYR A 47 -17.32 9.91 -8.82
CA TYR A 47 -16.83 8.64 -8.29
C TYR A 47 -15.30 8.49 -8.46
N ARG A 48 -14.78 8.79 -9.66
CA ARG A 48 -13.34 8.80 -9.98
C ARG A 48 -12.56 9.75 -9.07
N ASN A 49 -13.08 10.95 -8.82
CA ASN A 49 -12.46 11.91 -7.89
C ASN A 49 -12.44 11.38 -6.46
N ASN A 50 -13.54 10.78 -5.99
CA ASN A 50 -13.60 10.20 -4.66
C ASN A 50 -12.61 9.05 -4.49
N VAL A 51 -12.49 8.15 -5.48
CA VAL A 51 -11.51 7.06 -5.46
C VAL A 51 -10.09 7.61 -5.39
N THR A 52 -9.76 8.60 -6.22
CA THR A 52 -8.44 9.27 -6.19
C THR A 52 -8.15 9.88 -4.82
N HIS A 53 -9.13 10.59 -4.25
CA HIS A 53 -9.01 11.19 -2.92
C HIS A 53 -8.82 10.13 -1.83
N SER A 54 -9.65 9.09 -1.78
CA SER A 54 -9.55 8.01 -0.81
C SER A 54 -8.22 7.26 -0.89
N LEU A 55 -7.69 7.03 -2.09
CA LEU A 55 -6.39 6.38 -2.27
C LEU A 55 -5.24 7.27 -1.79
N ALA A 56 -5.29 8.58 -2.07
CA ALA A 56 -4.29 9.50 -1.53
C ALA A 56 -4.35 9.57 0.01
N THR A 57 -5.56 9.65 0.58
CA THR A 57 -5.76 9.63 2.04
C THR A 57 -5.24 8.34 2.67
N ALA A 58 -5.49 7.18 2.05
CA ALA A 58 -4.96 5.91 2.53
C ALA A 58 -3.42 5.85 2.56
N LEU A 59 -2.75 6.54 1.62
CA LEU A 59 -1.29 6.67 1.67
C LEU A 59 -0.87 7.60 2.82
N THR A 60 -1.57 8.71 3.06
CA THR A 60 -1.28 9.61 4.17
C THR A 60 -1.42 8.90 5.52
N GLU A 61 -2.51 8.16 5.72
CA GLU A 61 -2.74 7.36 6.95
C GLU A 61 -1.74 6.22 7.09
N GLY A 62 -1.30 5.67 5.97
CA GLY A 62 -0.38 4.55 5.94
C GLY A 62 1.07 4.90 6.25
N PHE A 63 1.49 6.14 5.97
CA PHE A 63 2.87 6.58 6.11
C PHE A 63 2.98 7.83 7.01
N PRO A 64 2.48 7.78 8.25
CA PRO A 64 2.42 8.94 9.14
C PRO A 64 3.79 9.61 9.38
N VAL A 65 4.88 8.85 9.45
CA VAL A 65 6.23 9.40 9.65
C VAL A 65 6.72 10.08 8.37
N LEU A 66 6.48 9.52 7.19
CA LEU A 66 6.78 10.25 5.94
C LEU A 66 5.97 11.54 5.83
N VAL A 67 4.71 11.53 6.25
CA VAL A 67 3.86 12.74 6.31
C VAL A 67 4.43 13.76 7.28
N ALA A 68 4.89 13.34 8.47
CA ALA A 68 5.52 14.22 9.45
C ALA A 68 6.82 14.84 8.91
N LEU A 69 7.63 14.06 8.19
CA LEU A 69 8.92 14.50 7.64
C LEU A 69 8.78 15.43 6.42
N LEU A 70 7.79 15.18 5.56
CA LEU A 70 7.62 15.90 4.29
C LEU A 70 6.59 17.02 4.37
N GLY A 71 5.71 16.98 5.37
CA GLY A 71 4.52 17.83 5.47
C GLY A 71 3.35 17.26 4.66
N GLU A 72 2.13 17.46 5.19
CA GLU A 72 0.91 16.87 4.64
C GLU A 72 0.65 17.28 3.18
N GLU A 73 0.78 18.57 2.85
CA GLU A 73 0.50 19.06 1.49
C GLU A 73 1.45 18.45 0.46
N PHE A 74 2.75 18.44 0.75
CA PHE A 74 3.73 17.83 -0.14
C PHE A 74 3.46 16.33 -0.31
N PHE A 75 3.24 15.62 0.80
CA PHE A 75 2.97 14.19 0.75
C PHE A 75 1.71 13.89 -0.05
N ARG A 76 0.64 14.68 0.10
CA ARG A 76 -0.61 14.51 -0.64
C ARG A 76 -0.40 14.68 -2.15
N GLN A 77 0.37 15.68 -2.60
CA GLN A 77 0.69 15.83 -4.02
C GLN A 77 1.56 14.68 -4.54
N MET A 78 2.56 14.25 -3.76
CA MET A 78 3.39 13.10 -4.08
C MET A 78 2.56 11.81 -4.19
N ALA A 79 1.57 11.61 -3.31
CA ALA A 79 0.67 10.47 -3.31
C ALA A 79 -0.19 10.41 -4.59
N LEU A 80 -0.60 11.55 -5.13
CA LEU A 80 -1.30 11.62 -6.43
C LEU A 80 -0.39 11.22 -7.60
N VAL A 81 0.90 11.55 -7.54
CA VAL A 81 1.89 11.09 -8.54
C VAL A 81 2.13 9.59 -8.39
N TYR A 82 2.32 9.11 -7.16
CA TYR A 82 2.45 7.69 -6.84
C TYR A 82 1.26 6.89 -7.40
N LEU A 83 0.02 7.33 -7.16
CA LEU A 83 -1.19 6.66 -7.63
C LEU A 83 -1.21 6.44 -9.15
N ARG A 84 -0.72 7.41 -9.93
CA ARG A 84 -0.69 7.32 -11.39
C ARG A 84 0.32 6.30 -11.90
N ILE A 85 1.44 6.14 -11.19
CA ILE A 85 2.53 5.24 -11.56
C ILE A 85 2.27 3.83 -10.99
N HIS A 86 1.70 3.76 -9.80
CA HIS A 86 1.47 2.55 -9.01
C HIS A 86 0.00 2.45 -8.58
N PRO A 87 -0.94 2.23 -9.51
CA PRO A 87 -2.35 2.03 -9.15
C PRO A 87 -2.51 0.79 -8.23
N PRO A 88 -3.55 0.74 -7.39
CA PRO A 88 -3.77 -0.40 -6.49
C PRO A 88 -3.83 -1.74 -7.23
N ALA A 89 -2.94 -2.67 -6.87
CA ALA A 89 -2.91 -4.03 -7.43
C ALA A 89 -3.92 -4.97 -6.77
N SER A 90 -4.39 -4.64 -5.56
CA SER A 90 -5.33 -5.42 -4.76
C SER A 90 -6.53 -4.56 -4.33
N GLN A 91 -7.62 -5.22 -3.95
CA GLN A 91 -8.77 -4.59 -3.29
C GLN A 91 -8.51 -4.32 -1.80
N LEU A 92 -7.43 -4.88 -1.25
CA LEU A 92 -7.03 -4.71 0.14
C LEU A 92 -6.20 -3.44 0.31
N ILE A 93 -6.81 -2.42 0.93
CA ILE A 93 -6.20 -1.09 1.09
C ILE A 93 -4.92 -1.13 1.95
N MET A 94 -4.81 -2.10 2.87
CA MET A 94 -3.64 -2.28 3.73
C MET A 94 -2.35 -2.61 2.96
N HIS A 95 -2.46 -3.14 1.73
CA HIS A 95 -1.30 -3.38 0.87
C HIS A 95 -0.96 -2.21 -0.06
N TYR A 96 -1.80 -1.18 -0.08
CA TYR A 96 -1.58 -0.03 -0.94
C TYR A 96 -0.42 0.83 -0.42
N GLY A 97 0.51 1.16 -1.31
CA GLY A 97 1.78 1.79 -0.96
C GLY A 97 2.99 0.86 -0.97
N ALA A 98 2.84 -0.42 -1.32
CA ALA A 98 3.95 -1.39 -1.31
C ALA A 98 5.19 -0.95 -2.15
N ALA A 99 5.01 -0.15 -3.21
CA ALA A 99 6.11 0.35 -4.02
C ALA A 99 6.72 1.66 -3.48
N MET A 100 6.20 2.22 -2.38
CA MET A 100 6.64 3.51 -1.82
C MET A 100 8.15 3.58 -1.56
N PRO A 101 8.81 2.55 -0.97
CA PRO A 101 10.25 2.60 -0.77
C PRO A 101 11.02 2.80 -2.07
N GLN A 102 10.71 2.00 -3.10
CA GLN A 102 11.37 2.06 -4.40
C GLN A 102 11.03 3.35 -5.15
N PHE A 103 9.80 3.85 -5.01
CA PHE A 103 9.36 5.12 -5.59
C PHE A 103 10.18 6.29 -5.03
N LEU A 104 10.41 6.32 -3.71
CA LEU A 104 11.16 7.39 -3.04
C LEU A 104 12.65 7.43 -3.41
N VAL A 105 13.24 6.31 -3.83
CA VAL A 105 14.62 6.25 -4.34
C VAL A 105 14.80 7.14 -5.57
N GLY A 106 13.78 7.23 -6.43
CA GLY A 106 13.85 7.96 -7.70
C GLY A 106 13.02 9.24 -7.76
N PHE A 107 12.20 9.55 -6.75
CA PHE A 107 11.29 10.68 -6.79
C PHE A 107 12.07 12.01 -6.68
N PRO A 108 12.04 12.91 -7.69
CA PRO A 108 12.89 14.10 -7.72
C PRO A 108 12.73 15.02 -6.51
N GLY A 109 11.54 15.10 -5.94
CA GLY A 109 11.26 15.96 -4.78
C GLY A 109 11.88 15.47 -3.47
N THR A 110 12.28 14.19 -3.38
CA THR A 110 12.77 13.58 -2.13
C THR A 110 14.08 12.81 -2.28
N VAL A 111 14.65 12.71 -3.49
CA VAL A 111 15.85 11.91 -3.77
C VAL A 111 17.08 12.28 -2.92
N HIS A 112 17.13 13.50 -2.39
CA HIS A 112 18.19 13.97 -1.50
C HIS A 112 18.04 13.43 -0.06
N LEU A 113 16.85 12.97 0.33
CA LEU A 113 16.52 12.41 1.65
C LEU A 113 16.64 10.89 1.62
N LYS A 114 17.89 10.41 1.62
CA LYS A 114 18.23 8.99 1.40
C LYS A 114 17.65 8.00 2.43
N TYR A 115 17.25 8.50 3.60
CA TYR A 115 16.67 7.68 4.67
C TYR A 115 15.17 7.40 4.50
N LEU A 116 14.45 8.14 3.64
CA LEU A 116 13.00 7.97 3.47
C LEU A 116 12.58 6.58 2.94
N PRO A 117 13.29 5.94 2.00
CA PRO A 117 12.98 4.57 1.61
C PRO A 117 13.02 3.59 2.78
N ASP A 118 13.96 3.76 3.73
CA ASP A 118 14.09 2.87 4.88
C ASP A 118 12.98 3.11 5.92
N VAL A 119 12.60 4.37 6.14
CA VAL A 119 11.40 4.72 6.93
C VAL A 119 10.13 4.12 6.30
N ALA A 120 10.00 4.21 4.97
CA ALA A 120 8.85 3.63 4.26
C ALA A 120 8.82 2.09 4.37
N LYS A 121 9.98 1.41 4.36
CA LYS A 121 10.06 -0.05 4.60
C LYS A 121 9.55 -0.40 5.99
N LEU A 122 9.99 0.34 7.00
CA LEU A 122 9.57 0.14 8.39
C LEU A 122 8.04 0.30 8.55
N GLU A 123 7.45 1.38 8.04
CA GLU A 123 6.00 1.61 8.14
C GLU A 123 5.19 0.53 7.41
N LEU A 124 5.70 0.02 6.28
CA LEU A 124 5.09 -1.11 5.60
C LEU A 124 5.22 -2.41 6.39
N ALA A 125 6.37 -2.67 7.02
CA ALA A 125 6.59 -3.87 7.82
C ALA A 125 5.68 -3.87 9.06
N LEU A 126 5.59 -2.75 9.78
CA LEU A 126 4.66 -2.57 10.91
C LEU A 126 3.21 -2.81 10.48
N ARG A 127 2.81 -2.30 9.32
CA ARG A 127 1.45 -2.51 8.80
C ARG A 127 1.19 -3.95 8.38
N ARG A 128 2.19 -4.62 7.79
CA ARG A 128 2.10 -6.06 7.48
C ARG A 128 1.95 -6.87 8.76
N ALA A 129 2.76 -6.60 9.78
CA ALA A 129 2.68 -7.26 11.07
C ALA A 129 1.30 -7.10 11.71
N TYR A 130 0.73 -5.89 11.70
CA TYR A 130 -0.60 -5.60 12.24
C TYR A 130 -1.74 -6.37 11.54
N HIS A 131 -1.60 -6.62 10.24
CA HIS A 131 -2.62 -7.35 9.45
C HIS A 131 -2.26 -8.80 9.15
N ALA A 132 -1.17 -9.31 9.74
CA ALA A 132 -0.77 -10.69 9.57
C ALA A 132 -1.78 -11.62 10.24
N GLY A 133 -1.90 -12.84 9.70
CA GLY A 133 -2.66 -13.89 10.37
C GLY A 133 -1.92 -14.42 11.59
N ASP A 134 -2.66 -15.06 12.49
CA ASP A 134 -2.06 -15.73 13.65
C ASP A 134 -1.11 -16.86 13.19
N GLY A 135 0.04 -16.96 13.84
CA GLY A 135 0.94 -18.09 13.69
C GLY A 135 0.57 -19.21 14.66
N GLU A 136 0.73 -20.45 14.23
CA GLU A 136 0.64 -21.59 15.14
C GLU A 136 1.88 -21.61 16.04
N THR A 137 1.65 -21.66 17.36
CA THR A 137 2.73 -21.72 18.34
C THR A 137 3.23 -23.14 18.46
N ILE A 138 4.55 -23.31 18.51
CA ILE A 138 5.16 -24.61 18.82
C ILE A 138 5.29 -24.74 20.33
N ASP A 139 4.80 -25.84 20.90
CA ASP A 139 5.13 -26.22 22.28
C ASP A 139 6.60 -26.69 22.31
N PRO A 140 7.49 -26.06 23.12
CA PRO A 140 8.88 -26.50 23.24
C PRO A 140 9.04 -27.99 23.57
N ALA A 141 8.05 -28.62 24.23
CA ALA A 141 8.05 -30.04 24.50
C ALA A 141 8.03 -30.89 23.21
N GLU A 142 7.41 -30.42 22.14
CA GLU A 142 7.38 -31.11 20.83
C GLU A 142 8.76 -31.21 20.20
N LEU A 143 9.67 -30.29 20.50
CA LEU A 143 11.06 -30.37 20.02
C LEU A 143 11.85 -31.47 20.75
N THR A 144 11.45 -31.83 21.97
CA THR A 144 12.16 -32.83 22.80
C THR A 144 11.85 -34.27 22.39
N ILE A 145 10.75 -34.48 21.67
CA ILE A 145 10.35 -35.81 21.17
C ILE A 145 10.92 -36.13 19.79
N LEU A 146 11.47 -35.14 19.10
CA LEU A 146 12.14 -35.34 17.81
C LEU A 146 13.41 -36.17 17.99
N SER A 147 13.69 -37.05 17.03
CA SER A 147 14.99 -37.72 17.00
C SER A 147 16.10 -36.70 16.69
N GLN A 148 17.36 -37.05 16.97
CA GLN A 148 18.48 -36.19 16.61
C GLN A 148 18.51 -35.88 15.11
N ALA A 149 18.16 -36.85 14.26
CA ALA A 149 18.12 -36.63 12.81
C ALA A 149 16.99 -35.65 12.44
N ASP A 150 15.78 -35.87 12.96
CA ASP A 150 14.62 -35.01 12.66
C ASP A 150 14.81 -33.58 13.18
N LEU A 151 15.46 -33.42 14.34
CA LEU A 151 15.76 -32.09 14.90
C LEU A 151 16.78 -31.33 14.05
N MET A 152 17.76 -32.02 13.46
CA MET A 152 18.74 -31.39 12.56
C MET A 152 18.13 -31.02 11.20
N ASP A 153 17.06 -31.71 10.79
CA ASP A 153 16.32 -31.42 9.56
C ASP A 153 15.14 -30.44 9.79
N ALA A 154 14.85 -30.06 11.04
CA ALA A 154 13.75 -29.16 11.37
C ALA A 154 14.04 -27.71 10.98
N HIS A 155 13.04 -27.03 10.43
CA HIS A 155 13.11 -25.61 10.09
C HIS A 155 12.10 -24.81 10.92
N LEU A 156 12.61 -23.97 11.81
CA LEU A 156 11.79 -22.98 12.50
C LEU A 156 11.52 -21.81 11.56
N THR A 157 10.26 -21.41 11.47
CA THR A 157 9.83 -20.23 10.75
C THR A 157 9.35 -19.17 11.73
N LEU A 158 9.53 -17.90 11.38
CA LEU A 158 8.95 -16.80 12.15
C LEU A 158 7.42 -16.82 12.03
N ALA A 159 6.73 -16.32 13.07
CA ALA A 159 5.30 -16.09 12.99
C ALA A 159 5.00 -15.10 11.85
N PRO A 160 3.83 -15.16 11.19
CA PRO A 160 3.51 -14.29 10.06
C PRO A 160 3.59 -12.79 10.35
N SER A 161 3.46 -12.40 11.63
CA SER A 161 3.55 -11.01 12.10
C SER A 161 4.98 -10.54 12.39
N VAL A 162 5.97 -11.42 12.32
CA VAL A 162 7.37 -11.12 12.68
C VAL A 162 8.20 -10.98 11.42
N GLU A 163 8.88 -9.84 11.28
CA GLU A 163 9.76 -9.54 10.16
C GLU A 163 11.09 -8.96 10.67
N VAL A 164 12.20 -9.39 10.06
CA VAL A 164 13.51 -8.79 10.31
C VAL A 164 13.85 -7.86 9.15
N LEU A 165 14.13 -6.61 9.46
CA LEU A 165 14.46 -5.58 8.50
C LEU A 165 15.87 -5.03 8.78
N SER A 166 16.78 -5.20 7.83
CA SER A 166 18.09 -4.53 7.83
C SER A 166 18.03 -3.29 6.94
N VAL A 167 18.38 -2.13 7.50
CA VAL A 167 18.36 -0.82 6.81
C VAL A 167 19.67 -0.06 6.98
N GLU A 168 19.97 0.83 6.03
CA GLU A 168 21.22 1.60 5.99
C GLU A 168 21.14 2.92 6.78
N HIS A 169 19.94 3.29 7.21
CA HIS A 169 19.63 4.54 7.91
C HIS A 169 18.79 4.25 9.17
N PRO A 170 18.73 5.18 10.14
CA PRO A 170 18.13 4.91 11.44
C PRO A 170 16.59 5.02 11.39
N ALA A 171 15.96 4.12 10.64
CA ALA A 171 14.53 4.16 10.36
C ALA A 171 13.70 4.01 11.63
N LEU A 172 14.09 3.12 12.56
CA LEU A 172 13.42 2.92 13.84
C LEU A 172 13.59 4.14 14.73
N ALA A 173 14.81 4.67 14.89
CA ALA A 173 15.01 5.87 15.70
C ALA A 173 14.26 7.09 15.15
N ILE A 174 14.21 7.26 13.82
CA ILE A 174 13.40 8.31 13.17
C ILE A 174 11.91 8.08 13.48
N TRP A 175 11.43 6.85 13.37
CA TRP A 175 10.04 6.51 13.65
C TRP A 175 9.68 6.78 15.12
N GLU A 176 10.51 6.35 16.07
CA GLU A 176 10.32 6.58 17.51
C GLU A 176 10.34 8.07 17.86
N TYR A 177 11.24 8.84 17.27
CA TYR A 177 11.27 10.30 17.45
C TYR A 177 9.95 10.95 17.03
N ASN A 178 9.41 10.57 15.87
CA ASN A 178 8.19 11.18 15.32
C ASN A 178 6.91 10.67 15.99
N MET A 179 6.84 9.39 16.36
CA MET A 179 5.62 8.76 16.88
C MET A 179 5.53 8.78 18.39
N ASN A 180 6.66 8.66 19.09
CA ASN A 180 6.70 8.45 20.54
C ASN A 180 7.46 9.56 21.29
N GLY A 181 8.01 10.56 20.59
CA GLY A 181 8.85 11.59 21.20
C GLY A 181 10.18 11.05 21.72
N GLY A 182 10.71 10.02 21.06
CA GLY A 182 12.03 9.43 21.36
C GLY A 182 13.20 10.42 21.20
N PRO A 183 14.44 10.00 21.51
CA PRO A 183 15.62 10.85 21.34
C PRO A 183 15.85 11.20 19.87
N SER A 184 16.57 12.29 19.62
CA SER A 184 16.95 12.66 18.24
C SER A 184 17.74 11.53 17.58
N PRO A 185 17.38 11.11 16.35
CA PRO A 185 18.03 9.99 15.68
C PRO A 185 19.47 10.32 15.30
N VAL A 186 20.33 9.30 15.37
CA VAL A 186 21.73 9.36 14.92
C VAL A 186 21.88 8.54 13.66
N MET A 187 22.53 9.09 12.63
CA MET A 187 22.71 8.40 11.36
C MET A 187 23.58 7.15 11.50
N ALA A 188 22.94 5.99 11.50
CA ALA A 188 23.55 4.67 11.55
C ALA A 188 22.63 3.63 10.89
N PRO A 189 23.16 2.51 10.39
CA PRO A 189 22.36 1.36 9.98
C PRO A 189 21.70 0.69 11.20
N GLU A 190 20.58 0.01 10.97
CA GLU A 190 19.79 -0.68 12.00
C GLU A 190 19.31 -2.05 11.50
N ASP A 191 19.34 -3.05 12.39
CA ASP A 191 18.60 -4.30 12.26
C ASP A 191 17.39 -4.25 13.18
N ILE A 192 16.20 -4.36 12.61
CA ILE A 192 14.93 -4.15 13.30
C ILE A 192 14.15 -5.46 13.29
N LEU A 193 13.73 -5.91 14.48
CA LEU A 193 12.75 -6.98 14.63
C LEU A 193 11.38 -6.33 14.85
N ILE A 194 10.46 -6.57 13.91
CA ILE A 194 9.06 -6.16 13.99
C ILE A 194 8.25 -7.21 14.73
#